data_AF-A0A1Z5TQ47-F1
#
_entry.id   AF-A0A1Z5TQ47-F1
#
_cell.length_a   1.000
_cell.length_b   1.000
_cell.length_c   1.000
_cell.angle_alpha   90.00
_cell.angle_beta   90.00
_cell.angle_gamma   90.00
#
_symmetry.space_group_name_H-M   'P 1'
#
loop_
_entity.id
_entity.type
_entity.pdbx_description
1 polymer ?
#
loop_
_entity_poly.entity_id
_entity_poly.type
_entity_poly.pdbx_seq_one_letter_code
_entity_poly.pdbx_strand_id
1 'polypeptide(L)'
;MAPEVWGLNLGQMQWSAFSSKNMFGNRDWHLRRTKFVMYQLTLIFCVVSESLGTSALSNYVDEQKFVKSRNSNAYVYNNDYVGAASNNIFAGVFVAFIFGALFFFDLFWPERHESKSVRLAWKVCGVLAALAHLASALVITIITASHQGYVTGVSQEEGDELVSQYGKASATPLNYKKNGRAVAAVVFAWLGWCSIVPR
;
A
#
# COMPACT_ATOMS: atom_id res chain seq x y z
N MET A 1 10.37 4.84 -38.23
CA MET A 1 9.36 5.58 -37.44
C MET A 1 9.13 4.78 -36.17
N ALA A 2 9.18 5.41 -35.00
CA ALA A 2 8.88 4.69 -33.76
C ALA A 2 7.41 4.23 -33.79
N PRO A 3 7.11 3.04 -33.24
CA PRO A 3 5.74 2.54 -33.21
C PRO A 3 4.82 3.48 -32.41
N GLU A 4 3.62 3.71 -32.94
CA GLU A 4 2.56 4.43 -32.24
C GLU A 4 1.60 3.40 -31.64
N VAL A 5 1.37 3.49 -30.34
CA VAL A 5 0.41 2.63 -29.62
C VAL A 5 -0.64 3.53 -28.99
N TRP A 6 -1.90 3.34 -29.38
CA TRP A 6 -3.03 4.14 -28.89
C TRP A 6 -2.89 5.66 -29.11
N GLY A 7 -2.22 6.08 -30.19
CA GLY A 7 -1.96 7.48 -30.51
C GLY A 7 -0.81 8.10 -29.71
N LEU A 8 -0.06 7.30 -28.95
CA LEU A 8 1.13 7.71 -28.23
C LEU A 8 2.39 7.27 -28.97
N ASN A 9 3.23 8.23 -29.31
CA ASN A 9 4.49 7.97 -30.01
C ASN A 9 5.54 7.43 -29.03
N LEU A 10 5.90 6.15 -29.15
CA LEU A 10 6.85 5.50 -28.25
C LEU A 10 8.28 6.06 -28.35
N GLY A 11 8.61 6.78 -29.43
CA GLY A 11 9.88 7.49 -29.56
C GLY A 11 10.02 8.69 -28.60
N GLN A 12 8.91 9.15 -28.00
CA GLN A 12 8.91 10.19 -26.97
C GLN A 12 9.21 9.64 -25.56
N MET A 13 9.15 8.33 -25.37
CA MET A 13 9.60 7.71 -24.12
C MET A 13 11.11 7.79 -24.03
N GLN A 14 11.60 8.74 -23.23
CA GLN A 14 13.01 8.86 -22.92
C GLN A 14 13.20 8.79 -21.41
N TRP A 15 14.11 7.94 -20.94
CA TRP A 15 14.44 7.87 -19.51
C TRP A 15 15.07 9.17 -18.99
N SER A 16 15.60 10.03 -19.87
CA SER A 16 16.00 11.41 -19.54
C SER A 16 14.81 12.30 -19.12
N ALA A 17 13.57 11.90 -19.45
CA ALA A 17 12.36 12.60 -19.03
C ALA A 17 12.21 12.62 -17.50
N PHE A 18 12.75 11.64 -16.77
CA PHE A 18 12.74 11.59 -15.30
C PHE A 18 13.71 12.56 -14.63
N SER A 19 14.44 13.36 -15.40
CA SER A 19 15.30 14.38 -14.79
C SER A 19 14.48 15.35 -13.93
N SER A 20 15.04 15.75 -12.79
CA SER A 20 14.43 16.74 -11.89
C SER A 20 14.06 18.05 -12.63
N LYS A 21 14.84 18.42 -13.64
CA LYS A 21 14.56 19.56 -14.53
C LYS A 21 13.20 19.42 -15.23
N ASN A 22 12.88 18.24 -15.75
CA ASN A 22 11.62 17.99 -16.47
C ASN A 22 10.42 17.82 -15.52
N MET A 23 10.61 17.21 -14.35
CA MET A 23 9.52 16.99 -13.38
C MET A 23 9.18 18.23 -12.54
N PHE A 24 10.20 18.97 -12.08
CA PHE A 24 10.04 20.04 -11.09
C PHE A 24 10.48 21.43 -11.59
N GLY A 25 11.36 21.49 -12.59
CA GLY A 25 11.87 22.74 -13.15
C GLY A 25 11.06 23.29 -14.33
N ASN A 26 10.30 22.44 -15.01
CA ASN A 26 9.47 22.82 -16.14
C ASN A 26 8.24 23.61 -15.67
N ARG A 27 8.08 24.84 -16.18
CA ARG A 27 6.96 25.75 -15.92
C ARG A 27 6.00 25.89 -17.11
N ASP A 28 6.29 25.21 -18.21
CA ASP A 28 5.53 25.30 -19.46
C ASP A 28 4.11 24.74 -19.27
N TRP A 29 3.95 23.80 -18.32
CA TRP A 29 2.68 23.14 -18.03
C TRP A 29 2.09 23.52 -16.67
N HIS A 30 0.86 24.04 -16.70
CA HIS A 30 0.11 24.45 -15.52
C HIS A 30 -0.03 23.30 -14.50
N LEU A 31 0.35 23.56 -13.25
CA LEU A 31 0.32 22.63 -12.10
C LEU A 31 1.22 21.38 -12.22
N ARG A 32 2.13 21.28 -13.20
CA ARG A 32 3.00 20.11 -13.39
C ARG A 32 3.75 19.74 -12.11
N ARG A 33 4.49 20.69 -11.54
CA ARG A 33 5.26 20.48 -10.30
C ARG A 33 4.39 19.96 -9.16
N THR A 34 3.21 20.55 -8.96
CA THR A 34 2.28 20.14 -7.90
C THR A 34 1.78 18.72 -8.11
N LYS A 35 1.38 18.38 -9.34
CA LYS A 35 0.94 17.02 -9.69
C LYS A 35 2.03 15.99 -9.41
N PHE A 36 3.26 16.24 -9.87
CA PHE A 36 4.38 15.33 -9.66
C PHE A 36 4.73 15.15 -8.19
N VAL A 37 4.68 16.21 -7.38
CA VAL A 37 4.86 16.10 -5.92
C VAL A 37 3.76 15.22 -5.31
N MET A 38 2.50 15.44 -5.67
CA MET A 38 1.39 14.65 -5.12
C MET A 38 1.44 13.18 -5.56
N TYR A 39 1.78 12.91 -6.82
CA TYR A 39 1.97 11.54 -7.32
C TYR A 39 3.07 10.83 -6.54
N GLN A 40 4.22 11.47 -6.32
CA GLN A 40 5.33 10.87 -5.58
C GLN A 40 5.00 10.65 -4.11
N LEU A 41 4.37 11.62 -3.43
CA LEU A 41 3.92 11.44 -2.04
C LEU A 41 2.94 10.28 -1.93
N THR A 42 1.95 10.23 -2.83
CA THR A 42 0.96 9.15 -2.91
C THR A 42 1.63 7.79 -3.06
N LEU A 43 2.52 7.67 -4.05
CA LEU A 43 3.22 6.42 -4.33
C LEU A 43 4.08 5.98 -3.15
N ILE A 44 4.90 6.88 -2.60
CA ILE A 44 5.82 6.55 -1.50
C ILE A 44 5.02 6.14 -0.26
N PHE A 45 4.04 6.92 0.17
CA PHE A 45 3.29 6.62 1.39
C PHE A 45 2.46 5.35 1.27
N CYS A 46 1.80 5.13 0.13
CA CYS A 46 1.02 3.90 -0.09
C CYS A 46 1.92 2.67 -0.12
N VAL A 47 3.05 2.72 -0.85
CA VAL A 47 4.00 1.59 -0.95
C VAL A 47 4.67 1.30 0.39
N VAL A 48 5.03 2.32 1.16
CA VAL A 48 5.61 2.13 2.51
C VAL A 48 4.57 1.51 3.45
N SER A 49 3.32 2.00 3.44
CA SER A 49 2.23 1.43 4.23
C SER A 49 2.02 -0.06 3.90
N GLU A 50 1.89 -0.37 2.60
CA GLU A 50 1.75 -1.72 2.09
C GLU A 50 2.92 -2.61 2.52
N SER A 51 4.16 -2.16 2.30
CA SER A 51 5.36 -2.95 2.59
C SER A 51 5.50 -3.28 4.08
N LEU A 52 5.19 -2.32 4.94
CA LEU A 52 5.19 -2.51 6.40
C LEU A 52 4.05 -3.44 6.83
N GLY A 53 2.86 -3.27 6.26
CA GLY A 53 1.70 -4.15 6.47
C GLY A 53 2.01 -5.59 6.06
N THR A 54 2.60 -5.80 4.89
CA THR A 54 3.06 -7.10 4.38
C THR A 54 4.11 -7.71 5.29
N SER A 55 5.09 -6.92 5.74
CA SER A 55 6.11 -7.43 6.66
C SER A 55 5.51 -7.90 7.99
N ALA A 56 4.54 -7.17 8.54
CA ALA A 56 3.82 -7.59 9.73
C ALA A 56 2.95 -8.84 9.47
N LEU A 57 2.21 -8.87 8.36
CA LEU A 57 1.41 -10.02 7.94
C LEU A 57 2.25 -11.30 7.83
N SER A 58 3.40 -11.22 7.15
CA SER A 58 4.30 -12.38 6.98
C SER A 58 4.76 -12.92 8.32
N ASN A 59 5.07 -12.04 9.28
CA ASN A 59 5.45 -12.47 10.62
C ASN A 59 4.30 -13.18 11.35
N TYR A 60 3.06 -12.68 11.26
CA TYR A 60 1.90 -13.34 11.87
C TYR A 60 1.62 -14.72 11.27
N VAL A 61 1.76 -14.85 9.94
CA VAL A 61 1.62 -16.15 9.26
C VAL A 61 2.74 -17.12 9.65
N ASP A 62 3.96 -16.63 9.75
CA ASP A 62 5.11 -17.45 10.14
C ASP A 62 5.03 -17.88 11.62
N GLU A 63 4.56 -17.01 12.51
CA GLU A 63 4.29 -17.33 13.92
C GLU A 63 3.24 -18.45 14.04
N GLN A 64 2.12 -18.31 13.32
CA GLN A 64 1.08 -19.32 13.28
C GLN A 64 1.62 -20.68 12.82
N LYS A 65 2.45 -20.70 11.76
CA LYS A 65 3.10 -21.92 11.27
C LYS A 65 4.08 -22.50 12.29
N PHE A 66 4.83 -21.65 13.00
CA PHE A 66 5.76 -22.07 14.03
C PHE A 66 5.05 -22.72 15.21
N VAL A 67 4.02 -22.07 15.76
CA VAL A 67 3.25 -22.64 16.88
C VAL A 67 2.62 -23.96 16.47
N LYS A 68 2.04 -24.04 15.27
CA LYS A 68 1.43 -25.27 14.76
C LYS A 68 2.43 -26.41 14.56
N SER A 69 3.69 -26.11 14.23
CA SER A 69 4.74 -27.13 14.07
C SER A 69 5.29 -27.62 15.41
N ARG A 70 5.15 -26.82 16.49
CA ARG A 70 5.54 -27.20 17.85
C ARG A 70 4.46 -27.99 18.57
N ASN A 71 3.20 -27.57 18.44
CA ASN A 71 2.07 -28.28 19.01
C ASN A 71 0.92 -28.31 17.99
N SER A 72 0.55 -29.52 17.54
CA SER A 72 -0.51 -29.71 16.55
C SER A 72 -1.91 -29.38 17.09
N ASN A 73 -2.11 -29.31 18.41
CA ASN A 73 -3.35 -28.91 19.05
C ASN A 73 -3.46 -27.39 19.22
N ALA A 74 -2.32 -26.68 19.28
CA ALA A 74 -2.31 -25.22 19.37
C ALA A 74 -2.64 -24.56 18.02
N TYR A 75 -3.38 -23.46 18.07
CA TYR A 75 -3.67 -22.64 16.90
C TYR A 75 -3.67 -21.15 17.25
N VAL A 76 -2.92 -20.35 16.48
CA VAL A 76 -2.86 -18.89 16.59
C VAL A 76 -3.91 -18.27 15.67
N TYR A 77 -4.86 -17.53 16.22
CA TYR A 77 -5.82 -16.73 15.46
C TYR A 77 -5.29 -15.31 15.30
N ASN A 78 -5.03 -14.93 14.04
CA ASN A 78 -4.64 -13.58 13.64
C ASN A 78 -5.23 -13.18 12.27
N ASN A 79 -6.30 -13.89 11.86
CA ASN A 79 -6.92 -13.78 10.55
C ASN A 79 -7.46 -12.37 10.26
N ASP A 80 -7.87 -11.65 11.30
CA ASP A 80 -8.35 -10.28 11.22
C ASP A 80 -7.23 -9.33 10.80
N TYR A 81 -6.04 -9.41 11.40
CA TYR A 81 -4.89 -8.62 10.97
C TYR A 81 -4.40 -9.05 9.59
N VAL A 82 -4.33 -10.36 9.32
CA VAL A 82 -3.94 -10.87 7.99
C VAL A 82 -4.89 -10.37 6.91
N GLY A 83 -6.20 -10.34 7.18
CA GLY A 83 -7.23 -9.80 6.29
C GLY A 83 -7.07 -8.29 6.08
N ALA A 84 -6.88 -7.53 7.17
CA ALA A 84 -6.68 -6.08 7.10
C ALA A 84 -5.44 -5.69 6.31
N ALA A 85 -4.31 -6.37 6.56
CA ALA A 85 -3.07 -6.13 5.85
C ALA A 85 -3.16 -6.58 4.37
N SER A 86 -3.84 -7.68 4.07
CA SER A 86 -4.12 -8.11 2.68
C SER A 86 -4.94 -7.07 1.91
N ASN A 87 -5.98 -6.50 2.54
CA ASN A 87 -6.76 -5.43 1.95
C ASN A 87 -5.90 -4.17 1.71
N ASN A 88 -4.96 -3.88 2.61
CA ASN A 88 -4.02 -2.77 2.46
C ASN A 88 -3.04 -2.94 1.31
N ILE A 89 -2.55 -4.16 1.09
CA ILE A 89 -1.76 -4.50 -0.10
C ILE A 89 -2.55 -4.23 -1.37
N PHE A 90 -3.77 -4.75 -1.46
CA PHE A 90 -4.62 -4.55 -2.62
C PHE A 90 -4.87 -3.05 -2.90
N ALA A 91 -5.25 -2.29 -1.88
CA ALA A 91 -5.53 -0.86 -2.03
C ALA A 91 -4.26 -0.07 -2.41
N GLY A 92 -3.11 -0.39 -1.81
CA GLY A 92 -1.81 0.21 -2.12
C GLY A 92 -1.39 -0.01 -3.58
N VAL A 93 -1.42 -1.26 -4.04
CA VAL A 93 -1.13 -1.64 -5.43
C VAL A 93 -2.09 -0.95 -6.41
N PHE A 94 -3.38 -0.89 -6.08
CA PHE A 94 -4.36 -0.25 -6.96
C PHE A 94 -4.08 1.24 -7.12
N VAL A 95 -3.80 1.95 -6.02
CA VAL A 95 -3.37 3.36 -6.06
C VAL A 95 -2.08 3.50 -6.87
N ALA A 96 -1.08 2.65 -6.63
CA ALA A 96 0.19 2.71 -7.31
C ALA A 96 0.06 2.50 -8.82
N PHE A 97 -0.83 1.60 -9.25
CA PHE A 97 -1.11 1.37 -10.66
C PHE A 97 -1.73 2.61 -11.32
N ILE A 98 -2.76 3.21 -10.70
CA ILE A 98 -3.46 4.37 -11.27
C ILE A 98 -2.57 5.62 -11.27
N PHE A 99 -2.02 6.00 -10.12
CA PHE A 99 -1.21 7.22 -9.99
C PHE A 99 0.18 7.07 -10.60
N GLY A 100 0.76 5.88 -10.56
CA GLY A 100 2.00 5.57 -11.28
C GLY A 100 1.80 5.70 -12.79
N ALA A 101 0.74 5.11 -13.34
CA ALA A 101 0.42 5.27 -14.76
C ALA A 101 0.25 6.75 -15.13
N LEU A 102 -0.56 7.51 -14.37
CA LEU A 102 -0.73 8.96 -14.60
C LEU A 102 0.60 9.73 -14.55
N PHE A 103 1.48 9.40 -13.61
CA PHE A 103 2.83 9.96 -13.52
C PHE A 103 3.62 9.71 -14.81
N PHE A 104 3.68 8.45 -15.30
CA PHE A 104 4.42 8.12 -16.51
C PHE A 104 3.80 8.78 -17.76
N PHE A 105 2.47 8.79 -17.89
CA PHE A 105 1.78 9.41 -19.01
C PHE A 105 2.00 10.93 -19.05
N ASP A 106 1.88 11.62 -17.91
CA ASP A 106 2.12 13.07 -17.82
C ASP A 106 3.61 13.43 -17.99
N LEU A 107 4.52 12.46 -17.79
CA LEU A 107 5.95 12.66 -17.98
C LEU A 107 6.38 12.49 -19.43
N PHE A 108 5.98 11.38 -20.07
CA PHE A 108 6.38 11.03 -21.43
C PHE A 108 5.57 11.75 -22.51
N TRP A 109 4.27 11.96 -22.29
CA TRP A 109 3.37 12.57 -23.27
C TRP A 109 2.57 13.72 -22.64
N PRO A 110 3.21 14.84 -22.26
CA PRO A 110 2.53 15.95 -21.62
C PRO A 110 1.43 16.59 -22.50
N GLU A 111 1.56 16.51 -23.82
CA GLU A 111 0.62 17.08 -24.81
C GLU A 111 -0.43 16.05 -25.31
N ARG A 112 -0.52 14.87 -24.68
CA ARG A 112 -1.43 13.82 -25.15
C ARG A 112 -2.90 14.30 -25.17
N HIS A 113 -3.57 14.05 -26.28
CA HIS A 113 -5.01 14.27 -26.40
C HIS A 113 -5.76 12.97 -26.10
N GLU A 114 -6.40 12.92 -24.93
CA GLU A 114 -7.24 11.78 -24.55
C GLU A 114 -8.68 11.99 -24.98
N SER A 115 -9.31 10.90 -25.45
CA SER A 115 -10.75 10.88 -25.70
C SER A 115 -11.54 11.12 -24.41
N LYS A 116 -12.79 11.57 -24.54
CA LYS A 116 -13.66 11.84 -23.38
C LYS A 116 -13.87 10.59 -22.51
N SER A 117 -13.93 9.40 -23.11
CA SER A 117 -14.09 8.13 -22.40
C SER A 117 -12.86 7.77 -21.56
N VAL A 118 -11.65 7.94 -22.09
CA VAL A 118 -10.40 7.70 -21.35
C VAL A 118 -10.29 8.65 -20.16
N ARG A 119 -10.59 9.94 -20.36
CA ARG A 119 -10.61 10.92 -19.26
C ARG A 119 -11.64 10.58 -18.19
N LEU A 120 -12.79 10.05 -18.57
CA LEU A 120 -13.81 9.58 -17.61
C LEU A 120 -13.31 8.35 -16.86
N ALA A 121 -12.69 7.38 -17.54
CA ALA A 121 -12.10 6.21 -16.92
C ALA A 121 -11.06 6.58 -15.86
N TRP A 122 -10.13 7.51 -16.18
CA TRP A 122 -9.16 8.01 -15.20
C TRP A 122 -9.81 8.61 -13.96
N LYS A 123 -10.87 9.41 -14.14
CA LYS A 123 -11.61 10.00 -13.01
C LYS A 123 -12.28 8.94 -12.15
N VAL A 124 -12.96 7.98 -12.78
CA VAL A 124 -13.64 6.89 -12.07
C VAL A 124 -12.63 6.04 -11.31
N CYS A 125 -11.54 5.64 -11.95
CA CYS A 125 -10.47 4.88 -11.30
C CYS A 125 -9.82 5.66 -10.16
N GLY A 126 -9.61 6.97 -10.31
CA GLY A 126 -9.09 7.83 -9.24
C GLY A 126 -10.02 7.88 -8.03
N VAL A 127 -11.33 8.03 -8.24
CA VAL A 127 -12.33 7.99 -7.16
C VAL A 127 -12.36 6.62 -6.49
N LEU A 128 -12.38 5.54 -7.27
CA LEU A 128 -12.35 4.18 -6.73
C LEU A 128 -11.06 3.91 -5.94
N ALA A 129 -9.91 4.40 -6.40
CA ALA A 129 -8.64 4.26 -5.70
C ALA A 129 -8.66 5.03 -4.37
N ALA A 130 -9.20 6.24 -4.35
CA ALA A 130 -9.37 7.02 -3.13
C ALA A 130 -10.30 6.34 -2.11
N LEU A 131 -11.43 5.79 -2.57
CA LEU A 131 -12.38 5.08 -1.72
C LEU A 131 -11.81 3.75 -1.20
N ALA A 132 -11.16 2.97 -2.06
CA ALA A 132 -10.51 1.71 -1.67
C ALA A 132 -9.41 1.95 -0.64
N HIS A 133 -8.59 2.99 -0.84
CA HIS A 133 -7.53 3.33 0.10
C HIS A 133 -8.07 3.90 1.42
N LEU A 134 -9.15 4.70 1.40
CA LEU A 134 -9.83 5.13 2.62
C LEU A 134 -10.37 3.95 3.42
N ALA A 135 -11.08 3.04 2.74
CA ALA A 135 -11.62 1.83 3.35
C ALA A 135 -10.48 1.00 3.97
N SER A 136 -9.36 0.86 3.25
CA SER A 136 -8.17 0.20 3.78
C SER A 136 -7.59 0.89 5.02
N ALA A 137 -7.37 2.20 4.96
CA ALA A 137 -6.84 2.98 6.09
C ALA A 137 -7.72 2.83 7.33
N LEU A 138 -9.04 2.83 7.17
CA LEU A 138 -10.00 2.59 8.26
C LEU A 138 -9.88 1.16 8.80
N VAL A 139 -9.93 0.15 7.94
CA VAL A 139 -9.88 -1.27 8.36
C VAL A 139 -8.57 -1.58 9.09
N ILE A 140 -7.42 -1.21 8.52
CA ILE A 140 -6.12 -1.46 9.16
C ILE A 140 -5.98 -0.68 10.47
N THR A 141 -6.57 0.52 10.59
CA THR A 141 -6.61 1.28 11.84
C THR A 141 -7.42 0.56 12.91
N ILE A 142 -8.68 0.19 12.59
CA ILE A 142 -9.60 -0.45 13.54
C ILE A 142 -9.00 -1.76 14.05
N ILE A 143 -8.55 -2.62 13.14
CA ILE A 143 -7.98 -3.92 13.52
C ILE A 143 -6.69 -3.72 14.34
N THR A 144 -5.77 -2.87 13.90
CA THR A 144 -4.51 -2.66 14.63
C THR A 144 -4.74 -2.06 16.03
N ALA A 145 -5.72 -1.16 16.18
CA ALA A 145 -5.97 -0.45 17.42
C ALA A 145 -6.81 -1.25 18.43
N SER A 146 -7.79 -2.01 17.95
CA SER A 146 -8.84 -2.59 18.78
C SER A 146 -8.77 -4.11 18.91
N HIS A 147 -8.11 -4.81 17.99
CA HIS A 147 -8.04 -6.26 17.99
C HIS A 147 -6.68 -6.77 18.50
N GLN A 148 -6.64 -8.07 18.80
CA GLN A 148 -5.42 -8.80 19.15
C GLN A 148 -5.58 -10.26 18.76
N GLY A 149 -4.46 -10.90 18.41
CA GLY A 149 -4.42 -12.33 18.20
C GLY A 149 -4.52 -13.10 19.51
N TYR A 150 -4.87 -14.38 19.42
CA TYR A 150 -4.97 -15.27 20.57
C TYR A 150 -4.68 -16.71 20.17
N VAL A 151 -4.34 -17.55 21.15
CA VAL A 151 -4.06 -18.98 20.96
C VAL A 151 -5.22 -19.81 21.52
N THR A 152 -5.60 -20.88 20.83
CA THR A 152 -6.58 -21.86 21.35
C THR A 152 -6.06 -23.29 21.23
N GLY A 153 -6.75 -24.24 21.88
CA GLY A 153 -6.48 -25.68 21.79
C GLY A 153 -5.46 -26.17 22.83
N VAL A 154 -4.88 -25.25 23.59
CA VAL A 154 -3.98 -25.45 24.73
C VAL A 154 -4.35 -24.49 25.85
N SER A 155 -3.74 -24.63 27.03
CA SER A 155 -3.90 -23.64 28.10
C SER A 155 -3.31 -22.28 27.68
N GLN A 156 -3.75 -21.20 28.32
CA GLN A 156 -3.22 -19.86 28.03
C GLN A 156 -1.71 -19.79 28.28
N GLU A 157 -1.24 -20.39 29.38
CA GLU A 157 0.18 -20.44 29.76
C GLU A 157 1.01 -21.16 28.70
N GLU A 158 0.54 -22.31 28.22
CA GLU A 158 1.22 -23.04 27.14
C GLU A 158 1.19 -22.27 25.82
N GLY A 159 0.07 -21.60 25.51
CA GLY A 159 -0.04 -20.76 24.32
C GLY A 159 0.95 -19.59 24.33
N ASP A 160 1.04 -18.88 25.46
CA ASP A 160 1.97 -17.77 25.65
C ASP A 160 3.43 -18.25 25.60
N GLU A 161 3.72 -19.42 26.17
CA GLU A 161 5.05 -20.05 26.07
C GLU A 161 5.40 -20.39 24.62
N LEU A 162 4.50 -21.04 23.88
CA LEU A 162 4.71 -21.43 22.48
C LEU A 162 4.95 -20.21 21.58
N VAL A 163 4.19 -19.13 21.79
CA VAL A 163 4.39 -17.86 21.07
C VAL A 163 5.74 -17.25 21.45
N SER A 164 6.12 -17.24 22.73
CA SER A 164 7.40 -16.67 23.19
C SER A 164 8.64 -17.37 22.60
N GLN A 165 8.51 -18.66 22.26
CA GLN A 165 9.59 -19.43 21.64
C GLN A 165 9.86 -19.04 20.17
N TYR A 166 8.92 -18.38 19.51
CA TYR A 166 9.14 -17.89 18.17
C TYR A 166 10.12 -16.72 18.24
N GLY A 167 11.33 -16.87 17.71
CA GLY A 167 12.38 -15.84 17.85
C GLY A 167 12.03 -14.47 17.25
N LYS A 168 11.02 -14.40 16.36
CA LYS A 168 10.44 -13.13 15.89
C LYS A 168 9.18 -12.70 16.67
N ALA A 169 8.65 -13.48 17.63
CA ALA A 169 7.45 -13.13 18.41
C ALA A 169 7.67 -11.90 19.30
N SER A 170 8.88 -11.69 19.83
CA SER A 170 9.23 -10.41 20.47
C SER A 170 9.05 -9.22 19.51
N ALA A 171 9.14 -9.46 18.20
CA ALA A 171 8.83 -8.51 17.14
C ALA A 171 7.42 -8.66 16.52
N THR A 172 6.64 -9.65 16.97
CA THR A 172 5.31 -10.02 16.43
C THR A 172 4.33 -10.19 17.59
N PRO A 173 4.04 -9.13 18.35
CA PRO A 173 3.14 -9.25 19.48
C PRO A 173 1.73 -9.60 18.99
N LEU A 174 1.06 -10.50 19.70
CA LEU A 174 -0.36 -10.79 19.49
C LEU A 174 -1.21 -9.53 19.61
N ASN A 175 -0.81 -8.60 20.48
CA ASN A 175 -1.41 -7.28 20.54
C ASN A 175 -0.92 -6.39 19.38
N TYR A 176 -1.75 -6.20 18.36
CA TYR A 176 -1.38 -5.53 17.11
C TYR A 176 -0.85 -4.11 17.30
N LYS A 177 -1.38 -3.34 18.26
CA LYS A 177 -0.90 -1.97 18.56
C LYS A 177 0.51 -1.93 19.13
N LYS A 178 1.06 -3.06 19.57
CA LYS A 178 2.46 -3.18 20.02
C LYS A 178 3.41 -3.54 18.89
N ASN A 179 2.89 -3.92 17.72
CA ASN A 179 3.69 -4.19 16.55
C ASN A 179 4.04 -2.88 15.85
N GLY A 180 5.29 -2.44 15.99
CA GLY A 180 5.75 -1.17 15.41
C GLY A 180 5.55 -1.08 13.89
N ARG A 181 5.63 -2.20 13.16
CA ARG A 181 5.38 -2.23 11.71
C ARG A 181 3.90 -2.06 11.39
N ALA A 182 3.02 -2.68 12.17
CA ALA A 182 1.58 -2.49 12.04
C ALA A 182 1.16 -1.04 12.28
N VAL A 183 1.66 -0.44 13.36
CA VAL A 183 1.40 0.97 13.69
C VAL A 183 1.95 1.90 12.61
N ALA A 184 3.17 1.68 12.14
CA ALA A 184 3.74 2.47 11.05
C ALA A 184 2.95 2.31 9.75
N ALA A 185 2.47 1.10 9.42
CA ALA A 185 1.61 0.87 8.26
C ALA A 185 0.32 1.72 8.33
N VAL A 186 -0.31 1.82 9.50
CA VAL A 186 -1.48 2.68 9.74
C VAL A 186 -1.15 4.15 9.50
N VAL A 187 -0.04 4.65 10.05
CA VAL A 187 0.38 6.06 9.86
C VAL A 187 0.58 6.38 8.38
N PHE A 188 1.31 5.53 7.66
CA PHE A 188 1.57 5.73 6.24
C PHE A 188 0.31 5.55 5.37
N ALA A 189 -0.66 4.73 5.77
CA ALA A 189 -1.95 4.62 5.07
C ALA A 189 -2.71 5.95 5.12
N TRP A 190 -2.76 6.60 6.28
CA TRP A 190 -3.41 7.92 6.40
C TRP A 190 -2.67 9.02 5.64
N LEU A 191 -1.33 9.02 5.68
CA LEU A 191 -0.53 9.95 4.88
C LEU A 191 -0.77 9.73 3.37
N GLY A 192 -0.83 8.47 2.94
CA GLY A 192 -1.16 8.07 1.57
C GLY A 192 -2.54 8.57 1.15
N TRP A 193 -3.56 8.33 1.97
CA TRP A 193 -4.92 8.82 1.71
C TRP A 193 -4.97 10.35 1.58
N CYS A 194 -4.34 11.08 2.50
CA CYS A 194 -4.27 12.54 2.47
C CYS A 194 -3.58 13.07 1.19
N SER A 195 -2.65 12.32 0.61
CA SER A 195 -2.00 12.69 -0.66
C SER A 195 -2.82 12.32 -1.91
N ILE A 196 -3.72 11.35 -1.82
CA ILE A 196 -4.62 10.95 -2.92
C ILE A 196 -5.76 11.96 -3.09
N VAL A 197 -6.32 12.44 -1.97
CA VAL A 197 -7.47 13.35 -2.00
C VAL A 197 -7.09 14.64 -2.72
N PRO A 198 -7.71 14.95 -3.88
CA PRO A 198 -7.38 16.14 -4.62
C PRO A 198 -7.73 17.39 -3.80
N ARG A 199 -6.81 18.35 -3.78
CA ARG A 199 -7.11 19.77 -3.54
C ARG A 199 -7.35 20.46 -4.88
#